data_AF-A0A3B7AAK9-F1
#
_entry.id   AF-A0A3B7AAK9-F1
#
_cell.length_a   1.000
_cell.length_b   1.000
_cell.length_c   1.000
_cell.angle_alpha   90.00
_cell.angle_beta   90.00
_cell.angle_gamma   90.00
#
_symmetry.space_group_name_H-M   'P 1'
#
loop_
_entity.id
_entity.type
_entity.pdbx_description
1 polymer ?
#
loop_
_entity_poly.entity_id
_entity_poly.type
_entity_poly.pdbx_seq_one_letter_code
_entity_poly.pdbx_strand_id
1 'polypeptide(L)'
;MRLSALIPILLSALFLAACSGPSPRSGDTPETITQASLPVSGKGHEVVFYALGLIDTDYRFGGRNPEAGLDCSGMVSYIYDRAAGLKVQGSAADIARNGRPIARGELRPGDLVFFNTLNRPLSHVGIYIGDARFIHAPSTNGKVRIDRLSDSYFARRFETARTYFD
;
A
#
# COMPACT_ATOMS: atom_id res chain seq x y z
N MET A 1 84.13 25.62 10.12
CA MET A 1 82.86 26.32 9.82
C MET A 1 81.73 25.32 10.05
N ARG A 2 80.94 25.40 11.13
CA ARG A 2 79.56 25.98 11.20
C ARG A 2 78.72 25.60 9.96
N LEU A 3 77.46 25.12 10.00
CA LEU A 3 76.45 24.87 11.03
C LEU A 3 75.26 24.14 10.32
N SER A 4 74.45 23.38 11.07
CA SER A 4 72.98 23.17 10.90
C SER A 4 72.44 22.41 9.65
N ALA A 5 71.85 21.22 9.77
CA ALA A 5 70.55 20.81 10.37
C ALA A 5 69.38 20.77 9.36
N LEU A 6 68.75 19.59 9.21
CA LEU A 6 67.31 19.30 9.41
C LEU A 6 66.91 17.94 8.78
N ILE A 7 66.17 17.17 9.56
CA ILE A 7 65.64 15.79 9.44
C ILE A 7 64.10 15.91 9.19
N PRO A 8 63.26 14.91 8.86
CA PRO A 8 63.25 13.75 7.93
C PRO A 8 61.96 13.75 7.05
N ILE A 9 61.52 12.58 6.52
CA ILE A 9 60.13 12.04 6.32
C ILE A 9 60.15 11.22 5.00
N LEU A 10 60.33 9.89 5.01
CA LEU A 10 59.36 8.82 5.32
C LEU A 10 58.09 8.85 4.46
N LEU A 11 57.97 7.97 3.44
CA LEU A 11 56.76 7.17 3.16
C LEU A 11 56.91 6.24 1.94
N SER A 12 56.72 4.93 2.18
CA SER A 12 55.84 3.97 1.45
C SER A 12 55.96 3.77 -0.08
N ALA A 13 55.79 2.59 -0.66
CA ALA A 13 55.07 1.40 -0.21
C ALA A 13 55.66 0.13 -0.86
N LEU A 14 55.68 -0.92 -0.05
CA LEU A 14 56.12 -2.27 -0.36
C LEU A 14 55.05 -3.00 -1.18
N PHE A 15 55.49 -3.72 -2.21
CA PHE A 15 54.67 -4.54 -3.08
C PHE A 15 54.67 -6.01 -2.61
N LEU A 16 53.50 -6.65 -2.70
CA LEU A 16 53.22 -8.10 -2.74
C LEU A 16 53.51 -8.95 -1.48
N ALA A 17 52.47 -9.56 -0.92
CA ALA A 17 52.11 -10.95 -1.25
C ALA A 17 50.88 -11.39 -0.44
N ALA A 18 49.88 -11.89 -1.16
CA ALA A 18 48.72 -12.57 -0.63
C ALA A 18 49.10 -13.97 -0.11
N CYS A 19 48.47 -14.38 0.99
CA CYS A 19 47.89 -15.72 1.24
C CYS A 19 47.53 -15.83 2.73
N SER A 20 46.24 -15.76 3.07
CA SER A 20 45.73 -16.25 4.36
C SER A 20 44.33 -16.78 4.12
N GLY A 21 44.15 -18.06 4.46
CA GLY A 21 43.02 -18.91 4.07
C GLY A 21 41.68 -18.53 4.71
N PRO A 22 40.60 -19.21 4.31
CA PRO A 22 39.27 -18.92 4.81
C PRO A 22 39.16 -19.29 6.29
N SER A 23 38.77 -18.31 7.11
CA SER A 23 38.39 -18.55 8.51
C SER A 23 37.18 -19.49 8.58
N PRO A 24 37.10 -20.40 9.57
CA PRO A 24 35.87 -21.12 9.84
C PRO A 24 34.82 -20.09 10.27
N ARG A 25 33.68 -20.02 9.56
CA ARG A 25 32.51 -19.27 10.02
C ARG A 25 32.06 -19.89 11.33
N SER A 26 32.28 -19.18 12.43
CA SER A 26 31.50 -19.36 13.66
C SER A 26 30.03 -19.29 13.29
N GLY A 27 29.26 -20.27 13.77
CA GLY A 27 27.84 -20.39 13.45
C GLY A 27 27.08 -19.16 13.93
N ASP A 28 26.63 -18.36 12.97
CA ASP A 28 25.44 -17.55 13.15
C ASP A 28 24.26 -18.51 13.03
N THR A 29 23.66 -18.80 14.18
CA THR A 29 22.24 -19.14 14.29
C THR A 29 21.44 -18.29 13.29
N PRO A 30 20.40 -18.81 12.63
CA PRO A 30 19.49 -17.95 11.90
C PRO A 30 18.89 -16.96 12.90
N GLU A 31 19.44 -15.76 13.00
CA GLU A 31 18.73 -14.63 13.55
C GLU A 31 17.56 -14.42 12.59
N THR A 32 16.43 -15.00 12.99
CA THR A 32 15.11 -14.59 12.54
C THR A 32 15.10 -13.08 12.67
N ILE A 33 15.25 -12.38 11.54
CA ILE A 33 15.07 -10.94 11.47
C ILE A 33 13.64 -10.71 11.93
N THR A 34 13.47 -10.33 13.19
CA THR A 34 12.20 -9.81 13.67
C THR A 34 12.07 -8.43 13.04
N GLN A 35 11.64 -8.39 11.79
CA GLN A 35 11.09 -7.18 11.21
C GLN A 35 9.84 -6.88 12.04
N ALA A 36 9.96 -5.86 12.88
CA ALA A 36 8.81 -5.19 13.47
C ALA A 36 8.08 -4.40 12.38
N SER A 37 7.51 -5.12 11.40
CA SER A 37 6.40 -4.61 10.61
C SER A 37 5.16 -4.74 11.49
N LEU A 38 4.59 -3.60 11.88
CA LEU A 38 3.23 -3.52 12.42
C LEU A 38 2.34 -4.48 11.62
N PRO A 39 1.45 -5.27 12.24
CA PRO A 39 0.62 -6.22 11.51
C PRO A 39 -0.41 -5.44 10.69
N VAL A 40 -0.01 -4.94 9.52
CA VAL A 40 -0.92 -4.85 8.40
C VAL A 40 -1.32 -6.29 8.13
N SER A 41 -2.60 -6.61 8.32
CA SER A 41 -3.11 -7.94 8.02
C SER A 41 -2.63 -8.33 6.63
N GLY A 42 -2.01 -9.51 6.46
CA GLY A 42 -1.56 -9.97 5.14
C GLY A 42 -2.67 -9.87 4.09
N LYS A 43 -3.92 -10.02 4.51
CA LYS A 43 -5.13 -9.83 3.69
C LYS A 43 -5.30 -8.41 3.13
N GLY A 44 -4.90 -7.38 3.86
CA GLY A 44 -4.96 -5.99 3.39
C GLY A 44 -4.03 -5.76 2.20
N HIS A 45 -2.81 -6.32 2.24
CA HIS A 45 -1.89 -6.30 1.10
C HIS A 45 -2.41 -7.11 -0.08
N GLU A 46 -2.99 -8.29 0.15
CA GLU A 46 -3.64 -9.07 -0.92
C GLU A 46 -4.77 -8.28 -1.61
N VAL A 47 -5.61 -7.60 -0.83
CA VAL A 47 -6.66 -6.71 -1.36
C VAL A 47 -6.06 -5.63 -2.26
N VAL A 48 -4.94 -5.03 -1.85
CA VAL A 48 -4.24 -4.01 -2.64
C VAL A 48 -3.68 -4.58 -3.94
N PHE A 49 -3.04 -5.77 -3.90
CA PHE A 49 -2.51 -6.41 -5.11
C PHE A 49 -3.61 -6.76 -6.11
N TYR A 50 -4.73 -7.30 -5.64
CA TYR A 50 -5.89 -7.53 -6.50
C TYR A 50 -6.45 -6.23 -7.07
N ALA A 51 -6.54 -5.16 -6.26
CA ALA A 51 -7.02 -3.87 -6.72
C ALA A 51 -6.13 -3.27 -7.82
N LEU A 52 -4.81 -3.39 -7.69
CA LEU A 52 -3.84 -2.95 -8.70
C LEU A 52 -4.00 -3.71 -10.02
N GLY A 53 -4.27 -5.01 -9.96
CA GLY A 53 -4.51 -5.85 -11.14
C GLY A 53 -5.79 -5.52 -11.91
N LEU A 54 -6.70 -4.72 -11.32
CA LEU A 54 -7.95 -4.30 -11.96
C LEU A 54 -7.90 -2.89 -12.56
N ILE A 55 -6.76 -2.19 -12.48
CA ILE A 55 -6.58 -0.90 -13.16
C ILE A 55 -6.94 -1.03 -14.65
N ASP A 56 -7.53 0.03 -15.19
CA ASP A 56 -8.05 0.13 -16.58
C ASP A 56 -9.31 -0.70 -16.90
N THR A 57 -9.84 -1.46 -15.93
CA THR A 57 -11.16 -2.11 -16.06
C THR A 57 -12.26 -1.05 -16.21
N ASP A 58 -13.17 -1.25 -17.17
CA ASP A 58 -14.25 -0.31 -17.44
C ASP A 58 -15.24 -0.18 -16.30
N TYR A 59 -15.72 1.04 -16.05
CA TYR A 59 -16.80 1.27 -15.13
C TYR A 59 -18.14 0.82 -15.74
N ARG A 60 -18.95 0.14 -14.94
CA ARG A 60 -20.35 -0.15 -15.26
C ARG A 60 -21.20 -0.04 -14.02
N PHE A 61 -22.25 0.78 -14.04
CA PHE A 61 -23.18 0.90 -12.93
C PHE A 61 -23.84 -0.45 -12.61
N GLY A 62 -23.82 -0.87 -11.33
CA GLY A 62 -24.26 -2.19 -10.90
C GLY A 62 -23.27 -3.33 -11.20
N GLY A 63 -22.15 -3.02 -11.85
CA GLY A 63 -21.15 -3.97 -12.32
C GLY A 63 -20.40 -4.65 -11.18
N ARG A 64 -20.21 -5.97 -11.29
CA ARG A 64 -19.68 -6.85 -10.23
C ARG A 64 -18.63 -7.85 -10.72
N ASN A 65 -18.27 -7.81 -11.99
CA ASN A 65 -17.24 -8.66 -12.56
C ASN A 65 -16.36 -7.83 -13.52
N PRO A 66 -15.03 -8.05 -13.53
CA PRO A 66 -14.12 -7.26 -14.36
C PRO A 66 -14.43 -7.33 -15.86
N GLU A 67 -14.85 -8.49 -16.36
CA GLU A 67 -15.06 -8.75 -17.78
C GLU A 67 -16.22 -7.94 -18.38
N ALA A 68 -17.28 -7.71 -17.60
CA ALA A 68 -18.45 -6.92 -17.99
C ALA A 68 -18.43 -5.49 -17.44
N GLY A 69 -17.43 -5.14 -16.62
CA GLY A 69 -17.25 -3.85 -15.95
C GLY A 69 -17.69 -3.82 -14.49
N LEU A 70 -17.12 -2.86 -13.74
CA LEU A 70 -17.26 -2.74 -12.29
C LEU A 70 -17.87 -1.39 -11.88
N ASP A 71 -18.73 -1.36 -10.85
CA ASP A 71 -18.98 -0.13 -10.10
C ASP A 71 -18.10 -0.07 -8.84
N CYS A 72 -18.14 1.05 -8.10
CA CYS A 72 -17.29 1.24 -6.92
C CYS A 72 -17.51 0.15 -5.86
N SER A 73 -18.76 -0.18 -5.55
CA SER A 73 -19.13 -1.20 -4.55
C SER A 73 -18.91 -2.63 -5.05
N GLY A 74 -19.14 -2.89 -6.33
CA GLY A 74 -18.94 -4.18 -6.98
C GLY A 74 -17.46 -4.51 -7.13
N MET A 75 -16.62 -3.52 -7.42
CA MET A 75 -15.16 -3.64 -7.38
C MET A 75 -14.68 -4.07 -5.98
N VAL A 76 -15.12 -3.38 -4.93
CA VAL A 76 -14.78 -3.73 -3.54
C VAL A 76 -15.25 -5.15 -3.21
N SER A 77 -16.52 -5.47 -3.51
CA SER A 77 -17.09 -6.79 -3.24
C SER A 77 -16.31 -7.91 -3.92
N TYR A 78 -15.97 -7.72 -5.21
CA TYR A 78 -15.19 -8.67 -5.99
C TYR A 78 -13.78 -8.88 -5.40
N ILE A 79 -13.06 -7.79 -5.12
CA ILE A 79 -11.69 -7.86 -4.60
C ILE A 79 -11.67 -8.52 -3.22
N TYR A 80 -12.55 -8.11 -2.31
CA TYR A 80 -12.59 -8.64 -0.94
C TYR A 80 -12.92 -10.13 -0.90
N ASP A 81 -13.82 -10.60 -1.77
CA ASP A 81 -14.13 -12.01 -1.91
C ASP A 81 -12.90 -12.80 -2.40
N ARG A 82 -12.24 -12.33 -3.47
CA ARG A 82 -11.10 -13.03 -4.09
C ARG A 82 -9.81 -12.99 -3.27
N ALA A 83 -9.49 -11.84 -2.69
CA ALA A 83 -8.22 -11.60 -2.01
C ALA A 83 -8.24 -12.02 -0.54
N ALA A 84 -9.38 -11.85 0.14
CA ALA A 84 -9.48 -12.02 1.59
C ALA A 84 -10.49 -13.09 2.03
N GLY A 85 -11.28 -13.64 1.10
CA GLY A 85 -12.39 -14.56 1.40
C GLY A 85 -13.52 -13.89 2.17
N LEU A 86 -13.64 -12.56 2.10
CA LEU A 86 -14.60 -11.78 2.87
C LEU A 86 -15.81 -11.40 2.00
N LYS A 87 -17.00 -11.77 2.47
CA LYS A 87 -18.26 -11.43 1.80
C LYS A 87 -18.68 -10.00 2.12
N VAL A 88 -18.09 -9.05 1.42
CA VAL A 88 -18.51 -7.64 1.42
C VAL A 88 -19.53 -7.45 0.30
N GLN A 89 -20.73 -6.97 0.63
CA GLN A 89 -21.84 -6.86 -0.33
C GLN A 89 -22.69 -5.61 -0.08
N GLY A 90 -23.52 -5.29 -1.07
CA GLY A 90 -24.44 -4.16 -1.04
C GLY A 90 -23.89 -2.91 -1.73
N SER A 91 -24.55 -1.78 -1.49
CA SER A 91 -24.11 -0.45 -1.94
C SER A 91 -22.92 0.05 -1.12
N ALA A 92 -22.25 1.12 -1.57
CA ALA A 92 -21.21 1.79 -0.79
C ALA A 92 -21.68 2.16 0.65
N ALA A 93 -22.95 2.54 0.81
CA ALA A 93 -23.52 2.82 2.12
C ALA A 93 -23.74 1.56 2.98
N ASP A 94 -24.12 0.42 2.39
CA ASP A 94 -24.21 -0.87 3.10
C ASP A 94 -22.84 -1.32 3.61
N ILE A 95 -21.84 -1.25 2.73
CA ILE A 95 -20.45 -1.58 3.04
C ILE A 95 -19.95 -0.67 4.18
N ALA A 96 -20.21 0.63 4.11
CA ALA A 96 -19.82 1.56 5.16
C ALA A 96 -20.45 1.24 6.53
N ARG A 97 -21.72 0.81 6.55
CA ARG A 97 -22.44 0.44 7.78
C ARG A 97 -21.91 -0.83 8.42
N ASN A 98 -21.50 -1.80 7.60
CA ASN A 98 -21.05 -3.11 8.07
C ASN A 98 -19.57 -3.12 8.47
N GLY A 99 -18.75 -2.21 7.93
CA GLY A 99 -17.34 -2.08 8.31
C GLY A 99 -17.14 -1.37 9.66
N ARG A 100 -16.06 -1.72 10.35
CA ARG A 100 -15.68 -1.07 11.62
C ARG A 100 -15.12 0.34 11.34
N PRO A 101 -15.62 1.40 12.00
CA PRO A 101 -15.09 2.76 11.83
C PRO A 101 -13.63 2.83 12.29
N ILE A 102 -12.82 3.56 11.55
CA ILE A 102 -11.43 3.91 11.89
C ILE A 102 -11.19 5.39 11.64
N ALA A 103 -10.26 5.99 12.38
CA ALA A 103 -9.85 7.36 12.12
C ALA A 103 -9.04 7.46 10.83
N ARG A 104 -9.06 8.63 10.16
CA ARG A 104 -8.28 8.84 8.92
C ARG A 104 -6.78 8.62 9.13
N GLY A 105 -6.25 8.92 10.32
CA GLY A 105 -4.85 8.69 10.67
C GLY A 105 -4.48 7.23 10.91
N GLU A 106 -5.46 6.34 10.99
CA GLU A 106 -5.30 4.90 11.22
C GLU A 106 -5.41 4.08 9.94
N LEU A 107 -5.57 4.74 8.78
CA LEU A 107 -5.71 4.09 7.49
C LEU A 107 -4.49 3.19 7.18
N ARG A 108 -4.77 1.90 6.97
CA ARG A 108 -3.82 0.87 6.52
C ARG A 108 -4.19 0.39 5.12
N PRO A 109 -3.22 -0.05 4.30
CA PRO A 109 -3.50 -0.62 2.99
C PRO A 109 -4.56 -1.73 3.07
N GLY A 110 -5.55 -1.65 2.18
CA GLY A 110 -6.72 -2.53 2.16
C GLY A 110 -7.97 -1.90 2.79
N ASP A 111 -7.84 -0.93 3.70
CA ASP A 111 -8.99 -0.24 4.30
C ASP A 111 -9.83 0.51 3.25
N LEU A 112 -11.09 0.79 3.58
CA LEU A 112 -12.03 1.45 2.68
C LEU A 112 -12.20 2.92 3.04
N VAL A 113 -12.19 3.76 2.01
CA VAL A 113 -12.44 5.20 2.10
C VAL A 113 -13.75 5.54 1.40
N PHE A 114 -14.59 6.35 2.04
CA PHE A 114 -15.94 6.65 1.56
C PHE A 114 -16.11 8.15 1.30
N PHE A 115 -16.87 8.46 0.26
CA PHE A 115 -17.06 9.82 -0.22
C PHE A 115 -18.49 10.13 -0.63
N ASN A 116 -18.82 11.42 -0.60
CA ASN A 116 -20.03 11.98 -1.20
C ASN A 116 -19.74 12.55 -2.59
N THR A 117 -19.80 11.72 -3.63
CA THR A 117 -19.59 12.13 -5.04
C THR A 117 -20.89 12.36 -5.81
N LEU A 118 -22.01 11.84 -5.31
CA LEU A 118 -23.33 11.91 -5.95
C LEU A 118 -24.33 12.79 -5.17
N ASN A 119 -23.85 13.77 -4.39
CA ASN A 119 -24.66 14.63 -3.52
C ASN A 119 -25.58 13.84 -2.56
N ARG A 120 -25.13 12.66 -2.16
CA ARG A 120 -25.77 11.78 -1.18
C ARG A 120 -24.67 11.14 -0.31
N PRO A 121 -24.88 11.03 1.01
CA PRO A 121 -23.90 10.38 1.88
C PRO A 121 -23.54 8.97 1.42
N LEU A 122 -22.26 8.63 1.59
CA LEU A 122 -21.67 7.32 1.33
C LEU A 122 -21.99 6.82 -0.09
N SER A 123 -21.90 7.74 -1.05
CA SER A 123 -22.25 7.46 -2.45
C SER A 123 -21.13 6.80 -3.23
N HIS A 124 -19.90 6.85 -2.72
CA HIS A 124 -18.72 6.29 -3.35
C HIS A 124 -17.82 5.59 -2.35
N VAL A 125 -17.11 4.55 -2.82
CA VAL A 125 -16.11 3.83 -2.03
C VAL A 125 -14.85 3.59 -2.87
N GLY A 126 -13.69 3.60 -2.20
CA GLY A 126 -12.41 3.19 -2.77
C GLY A 126 -11.59 2.39 -1.76
N ILE A 127 -10.59 1.67 -2.26
CA ILE A 127 -9.65 0.88 -1.46
C ILE A 127 -8.39 1.71 -1.24
N TYR A 128 -8.05 1.99 0.02
CA TYR A 128 -6.83 2.67 0.39
C TYR A 128 -5.61 1.80 0.12
N ILE A 129 -4.59 2.38 -0.51
CA ILE A 129 -3.37 1.65 -0.91
C ILE A 129 -2.09 2.22 -0.28
N GLY A 130 -2.23 3.08 0.74
CA GLY A 130 -1.10 3.80 1.35
C GLY A 130 -0.83 5.16 0.71
N ASP A 131 0.03 5.95 1.34
CA ASP A 131 0.51 7.27 0.89
C ASP A 131 -0.61 8.23 0.43
N ALA A 132 -1.72 8.27 1.17
CA ALA A 132 -2.88 9.08 0.81
C ALA A 132 -3.48 8.75 -0.57
N ARG A 133 -3.24 7.57 -1.12
CA ARG A 133 -3.78 7.09 -2.41
C ARG A 133 -4.87 6.03 -2.20
N PHE A 134 -5.78 5.94 -3.15
CA PHE A 134 -6.81 4.89 -3.17
C PHE A 134 -7.14 4.48 -4.61
N ILE A 135 -7.58 3.23 -4.79
CA ILE A 135 -8.09 2.69 -6.05
C ILE A 135 -9.61 2.69 -6.02
N HIS A 136 -10.23 3.07 -7.12
CA HIS A 136 -11.69 3.07 -7.24
C HIS A 136 -12.16 2.95 -8.70
N ALA A 137 -13.38 2.45 -8.89
CA ALA A 137 -14.13 2.55 -10.14
C ALA A 137 -14.99 3.83 -10.10
N PRO A 138 -14.67 4.89 -10.86
CA PRO A 138 -15.07 6.27 -10.57
C PRO A 138 -16.51 6.62 -10.96
N SER A 139 -16.90 6.36 -12.21
CA SER A 139 -18.18 6.75 -12.81
C SER A 139 -18.27 6.25 -14.24
N THR A 140 -19.45 6.39 -14.86
CA THR A 140 -19.70 6.10 -16.29
C THR A 140 -18.62 6.72 -17.19
N ASN A 141 -18.21 5.97 -18.22
CA ASN A 141 -17.10 6.28 -19.15
C ASN A 141 -15.71 6.38 -18.52
N GLY A 142 -15.59 6.13 -17.21
CA GLY A 142 -14.31 6.02 -16.53
C GLY A 142 -13.83 4.57 -16.44
N LYS A 143 -12.61 4.44 -15.92
CA LYS A 143 -11.96 3.16 -15.65
C LYS A 143 -11.46 3.11 -14.21
N VAL A 144 -11.26 1.91 -13.69
CA VAL A 144 -10.58 1.70 -12.41
C VAL A 144 -9.22 2.38 -12.45
N ARG A 145 -8.94 3.24 -11.47
CA ARG A 145 -7.72 4.05 -11.42
C ARG A 145 -7.32 4.39 -9.99
N ILE A 146 -6.15 5.01 -9.86
CA ILE A 146 -5.64 5.56 -8.59
C ILE A 146 -5.90 7.07 -8.56
N ASP A 147 -6.50 7.55 -7.47
CA ASP A 147 -6.63 8.97 -7.13
C ASP A 147 -6.03 9.24 -5.73
N ARG A 148 -5.85 10.52 -5.36
CA ARG A 148 -5.33 10.90 -4.03
C ARG A 148 -6.42 11.49 -3.13
N LEU A 149 -6.36 11.16 -1.85
CA LEU A 149 -7.20 11.75 -0.80
C LEU A 149 -6.94 13.25 -0.61
N SER A 150 -5.78 13.74 -1.06
CA SER A 150 -5.42 15.16 -1.05
C SER A 150 -5.96 15.94 -2.25
N ASP A 151 -6.44 15.26 -3.30
CA ASP A 151 -6.98 15.95 -4.47
C ASP A 151 -8.20 16.75 -4.07
N SER A 152 -8.28 18.01 -4.48
CA SER A 152 -9.29 18.96 -3.97
C SER A 152 -10.74 18.45 -4.14
N TYR A 153 -11.00 17.64 -5.17
CA TYR A 153 -12.29 17.01 -5.39
C TYR A 153 -12.63 16.00 -4.28
N PHE A 154 -11.71 15.08 -3.96
CA PHE A 154 -11.91 14.03 -2.96
C PHE A 154 -11.73 14.52 -1.53
N ALA A 155 -10.79 15.44 -1.29
CA ALA A 155 -10.55 16.03 0.02
C ALA A 155 -11.83 16.70 0.58
N ARG A 156 -12.59 17.39 -0.27
CA ARG A 156 -13.88 18.02 0.10
C ARG A 156 -15.04 17.05 0.26
N ARG A 157 -14.89 15.80 -0.21
CA ARG A 157 -15.96 14.80 -0.29
C ARG A 157 -15.71 13.60 0.62
N PHE A 158 -14.55 13.50 1.25
CA PHE A 158 -14.23 12.43 2.18
C PHE A 158 -15.17 12.49 3.39
N GLU A 159 -15.80 11.36 3.71
CA GLU A 159 -16.78 11.29 4.81
C GLU A 159 -16.27 10.41 5.95
N THR A 160 -15.78 9.21 5.65
CA THR A 160 -15.38 8.24 6.67
C THR A 160 -14.44 7.18 6.10
N ALA A 161 -13.78 6.44 6.99
CA ALA A 161 -12.99 5.25 6.67
C ALA A 161 -13.50 4.05 7.46
N ARG A 162 -13.39 2.87 6.86
CA ARG A 162 -13.79 1.60 7.48
C ARG A 162 -12.74 0.53 7.27
N THR A 163 -12.62 -0.35 8.25
CA THR A 163 -11.82 -1.58 8.14
C THR A 163 -12.71 -2.81 8.31
N TYR A 164 -12.29 -3.89 7.65
CA TYR A 164 -12.85 -5.24 7.79
C TYR A 164 -11.79 -6.22 8.31
N PHE A 165 -10.62 -5.71 8.68
CA PHE A 165 -9.51 -6.47 9.22
C PHE A 165 -9.31 -6.07 10.67
N ASP A 166 -8.81 -6.99 11.50
CA ASP A 166 -8.50 -6.70 12.90
C ASP A 166 -7.23 -5.87 13.09
#